data_AF-A0AAD7MPT5-F1
#
_entry.id   AF-A0AAD7MPT5-F1
#
_cell.length_a   1.000
_cell.length_b   1.000
_cell.length_c   1.000
_cell.angle_alpha   90.00
_cell.angle_beta   90.00
_cell.angle_gamma   90.00
#
_symmetry.space_group_name_H-M   'P 1'
#
loop_
_entity.id
_entity.type
_entity.pdbx_description
1 polymer ?
#
loop_
_entity_poly.entity_id
_entity_poly.type
_entity_poly.pdbx_seq_one_letter_code
_entity_poly.pdbx_strand_id
1 'polypeptide(L)'
;MGDPGFPDEVLPISPRHDWTRGRAAIKVHLKPWLGDLEVCVAAVHPALPFALPVLPTAAAADLASYRAPVFCYGEQTIYDPISALLFFDPAKSGSDWPRHIAAILQGEGPCKAADIGIVLAMEALSWGPMGVVQWRMSRARVAQMKAGKWAVAVYGTHNDMISSSASPASMWELV
;
A
#
# COMPACT_ATOMS: atom_id res chain seq x y z
N MET A 1 13.86 -41.15 -34.13
CA MET A 1 12.81 -40.48 -33.36
C MET A 1 13.51 -39.92 -32.14
N GLY A 2 14.02 -38.69 -32.26
CA GLY A 2 14.78 -38.02 -31.22
C GLY A 2 13.86 -37.06 -30.47
N ASP A 3 13.87 -37.17 -29.15
CA ASP A 3 13.17 -36.32 -28.21
C ASP A 3 13.64 -34.85 -28.38
N PRO A 4 12.76 -33.88 -28.66
CA PRO A 4 13.14 -32.47 -28.67
C PRO A 4 13.19 -32.02 -27.21
N GLY A 5 14.33 -32.28 -26.56
CA GLY A 5 14.62 -31.76 -25.23
C GLY A 5 14.36 -30.26 -25.20
N PHE A 6 13.52 -29.81 -24.27
CA PHE A 6 13.39 -28.39 -23.95
C PHE A 6 14.79 -27.90 -23.58
N PRO A 7 15.36 -26.92 -24.30
CA PRO A 7 16.61 -26.30 -23.88
C PRO A 7 16.35 -25.69 -22.50
N ASP A 8 17.31 -25.83 -21.59
CA ASP A 8 17.33 -25.16 -20.29
C ASP A 8 16.74 -23.74 -20.43
N GLU A 9 15.47 -23.57 -20.05
CA GLU A 9 14.73 -22.31 -20.15
C GLU A 9 15.26 -21.38 -19.06
N VAL A 10 16.48 -20.90 -19.25
CA VAL A 10 16.90 -19.61 -18.71
C VAL A 10 16.04 -18.60 -19.45
N LEU A 11 14.87 -18.31 -18.89
CA LEU A 11 14.05 -17.18 -19.33
C LEU A 11 14.99 -15.97 -19.37
N PRO A 12 15.16 -15.30 -20.52
CA PRO A 12 15.97 -14.11 -20.58
C PRO A 12 15.21 -13.03 -19.81
N ILE A 13 15.47 -12.95 -18.51
CA ILE A 13 15.19 -11.74 -17.75
C ILE A 13 16.15 -10.72 -18.37
N SER A 14 15.67 -9.97 -19.37
CA SER A 14 16.41 -8.83 -19.88
C SER A 14 16.87 -8.03 -18.65
N PRO A 15 18.17 -7.80 -18.47
CA PRO A 15 18.62 -6.98 -17.39
C PRO A 15 17.89 -5.65 -17.53
N ARG A 16 17.05 -5.29 -16.56
CA ARG A 16 16.49 -3.94 -16.45
C ARG A 16 17.63 -2.97 -16.08
N HIS A 17 18.67 -2.89 -16.92
CA HIS A 17 19.97 -2.31 -16.61
C HIS A 17 20.05 -0.80 -16.83
N ASP A 18 18.95 -0.15 -17.22
CA ASP A 18 18.99 1.26 -17.62
C ASP A 18 18.26 2.22 -16.67
N TRP A 19 17.66 1.74 -15.56
CA TRP A 19 17.13 2.63 -14.50
C TRP A 19 18.15 2.98 -13.41
N THR A 20 19.29 2.29 -13.36
CA THR A 20 20.28 2.42 -12.26
C THR A 20 21.65 2.96 -12.68
N ARG A 21 21.88 3.29 -13.95
CA ARG A 21 23.14 3.92 -14.37
C ARG A 21 23.20 5.37 -13.86
N GLY A 22 23.69 5.53 -12.63
CA GLY A 22 24.10 6.82 -12.04
C GLY A 22 23.37 7.27 -10.78
N ARG A 23 22.33 6.55 -10.31
CA ARG A 23 21.69 6.87 -9.03
C ARG A 23 22.29 6.01 -7.92
N ALA A 24 22.86 6.65 -6.91
CA ALA A 24 23.26 6.00 -5.67
C ALA A 24 22.07 5.19 -5.12
N ALA A 25 22.32 4.00 -4.58
CA ALA A 25 21.28 3.20 -3.94
C ALA A 25 20.61 4.04 -2.84
N ILE A 26 19.29 4.28 -2.98
CA ILE A 26 18.52 5.07 -2.02
C ILE A 26 17.97 4.10 -0.98
N LYS A 27 18.20 4.40 0.30
CA LYS A 27 17.59 3.65 1.40
C LYS A 27 16.14 4.11 1.55
N VAL A 28 15.21 3.18 1.34
CA VAL A 28 13.77 3.43 1.50
C VAL A 28 13.27 2.76 2.77
N HIS A 29 12.54 3.50 3.59
CA HIS A 29 11.87 2.98 4.78
C HIS A 29 10.59 2.26 4.37
N LEU A 30 10.57 0.94 4.52
CA LEU A 30 9.43 0.10 4.10
C LEU A 30 8.27 0.06 5.10
N LYS A 31 8.41 0.68 6.29
CA LYS A 31 7.37 0.71 7.33
C LYS A 31 5.99 1.17 6.81
N PRO A 32 5.89 2.22 5.98
CA PRO A 32 4.62 2.65 5.41
C PRO A 32 3.93 1.57 4.57
N TRP A 33 4.68 0.75 3.83
CA TRP A 33 4.14 -0.29 2.95
C TRP A 33 4.00 -1.67 3.60
N LEU A 34 4.16 -1.79 4.92
CA LEU A 34 4.05 -3.10 5.57
C LEU A 34 2.67 -3.75 5.34
N GLY A 35 1.60 -2.96 5.19
CA GLY A 35 0.27 -3.49 4.86
C GLY A 35 0.26 -4.24 3.53
N ASP A 36 0.72 -3.61 2.45
CA ASP A 36 0.84 -4.26 1.13
C ASP A 36 1.81 -5.44 1.18
N LEU A 37 2.93 -5.31 1.88
CA LEU A 37 3.93 -6.39 1.97
C LEU A 37 3.36 -7.63 2.67
N GLU A 38 2.59 -7.46 3.76
CA GLU A 38 1.85 -8.54 4.44
C GLU A 38 0.89 -9.24 3.48
N VAL A 39 0.13 -8.48 2.68
CA VAL A 39 -0.81 -9.03 1.69
C VAL A 39 -0.08 -9.81 0.59
N CYS A 40 0.98 -9.24 0.02
CA CYS A 40 1.78 -9.89 -1.02
C CYS A 40 2.42 -11.18 -0.52
N VAL A 41 3.04 -11.15 0.67
CA VAL A 41 3.66 -12.34 1.26
C VAL A 41 2.62 -13.41 1.54
N ALA A 42 1.47 -13.07 2.13
CA ALA A 42 0.41 -14.05 2.38
C ALA A 42 -0.12 -14.69 1.09
N ALA A 43 -0.23 -13.91 0.00
CA ALA A 43 -0.69 -14.41 -1.29
C ALA A 43 0.27 -15.42 -1.93
N VAL A 44 1.58 -15.20 -1.81
CA VAL A 44 2.59 -16.12 -2.37
C VAL A 44 3.03 -17.20 -1.39
N HIS A 45 2.70 -17.08 -0.10
CA HIS A 45 3.16 -17.99 0.95
C HIS A 45 2.97 -19.48 0.62
N PRO A 46 1.81 -19.94 0.10
CA PRO A 46 1.63 -21.36 -0.24
C PRO A 46 2.54 -21.87 -1.36
N ALA A 47 3.07 -20.97 -2.20
CA ALA A 47 3.95 -21.31 -3.31
C ALA A 47 5.44 -21.24 -2.95
N LEU A 48 5.79 -20.76 -1.75
CA LEU A 48 7.18 -20.64 -1.33
C LEU A 48 7.73 -22.00 -0.85
N PRO A 49 8.87 -22.46 -1.36
CA PRO A 49 9.50 -23.71 -0.92
C PRO A 49 10.24 -23.57 0.42
N PHE A 50 10.14 -22.42 1.08
CA PHE A 50 10.77 -22.12 2.37
C PHE A 50 9.87 -21.23 3.22
N ALA A 51 10.03 -21.31 4.55
CA ALA A 51 9.34 -20.42 5.48
C ALA A 51 9.93 -19.01 5.43
N LEU A 52 9.06 -17.99 5.41
CA LEU A 52 9.46 -16.59 5.56
C LEU A 52 9.22 -16.13 7.00
N PRO A 53 10.26 -15.97 7.84
CA PRO A 53 10.12 -15.52 9.21
C PRO A 53 9.87 -14.00 9.35
N VAL A 54 9.65 -13.29 8.23
CA VAL A 54 9.94 -11.85 8.14
C VAL A 54 8.76 -10.97 8.54
N LEU A 55 7.52 -11.49 8.65
CA LEU A 55 6.35 -10.67 8.95
C LEU A 55 5.51 -11.27 10.10
N PRO A 56 5.24 -10.50 11.16
CA PRO A 56 4.51 -10.96 12.35
C PRO A 56 3.10 -11.50 12.09
N THR A 57 2.50 -11.21 10.93
CA THR A 57 1.10 -11.48 10.57
C THR A 57 0.93 -12.00 9.15
N ALA A 58 1.88 -12.82 8.67
CA ALA A 58 1.92 -13.31 7.29
C ALA A 58 0.91 -14.42 6.95
N ALA A 59 0.17 -14.93 7.94
CA ALA A 59 -0.79 -15.99 7.66
C ALA A 59 -1.99 -15.41 6.89
N ALA A 60 -2.35 -16.05 5.77
CA ALA A 60 -3.50 -15.63 4.97
C ALA A 60 -4.81 -15.57 5.78
N ALA A 61 -4.95 -16.40 6.82
CA ALA A 61 -6.10 -16.40 7.73
C ALA A 61 -6.22 -15.11 8.58
N ASP A 62 -5.11 -14.39 8.79
CA ASP A 62 -5.09 -13.16 9.59
C ASP A 62 -5.45 -11.92 8.76
N LEU A 63 -5.45 -12.04 7.43
CA LEU A 63 -5.89 -11.00 6.53
C LEU A 63 -7.41 -10.94 6.44
N ALA A 64 -7.95 -9.73 6.38
CA ALA A 64 -9.35 -9.52 6.10
C ALA A 64 -9.54 -8.30 5.21
N SER A 65 -10.67 -8.29 4.50
CA SER A 65 -11.10 -7.16 3.69
C SER A 65 -11.83 -6.17 4.57
N TYR A 66 -11.52 -4.90 4.40
CA TYR A 66 -12.14 -3.79 5.11
C TYR A 66 -12.63 -2.77 4.10
N ARG A 67 -13.72 -2.10 4.46
CA ARG A 67 -14.23 -0.97 3.69
C ARG A 67 -14.41 0.27 4.54
N ALA A 68 -14.34 1.43 3.91
CA ALA A 68 -14.62 2.70 4.54
C ALA A 68 -15.30 3.65 3.54
N PRO A 69 -16.27 4.46 4.00
CA PRO A 69 -16.87 5.49 3.17
C PRO A 69 -15.86 6.63 2.96
N VAL A 70 -15.75 7.12 1.73
CA VAL A 70 -14.95 8.28 1.35
C VAL A 70 -15.73 9.18 0.42
N PHE A 71 -15.59 10.49 0.60
CA PHE A 71 -16.11 11.47 -0.37
C PHE A 71 -14.96 11.85 -1.28
N CYS A 72 -14.93 11.35 -2.52
CA CYS A 72 -13.86 11.70 -3.44
C CYS A 72 -14.11 13.08 -4.06
N TYR A 73 -13.06 13.92 -4.10
CA TYR A 73 -13.09 15.23 -4.72
C TYR A 73 -12.84 15.08 -6.22
N GLY A 74 -13.86 15.38 -7.03
CA GLY A 74 -13.78 15.31 -8.50
C GLY A 74 -14.24 13.98 -9.08
N GLU A 75 -14.16 13.89 -10.40
CA GLU A 75 -14.53 12.71 -11.18
C GLU A 75 -13.28 11.96 -11.60
N GLN A 76 -13.29 10.63 -11.45
CA GLN A 76 -12.19 9.82 -11.96
C GLN A 76 -12.30 9.69 -13.47
N THR A 77 -11.24 10.04 -14.19
CA THR A 77 -11.12 9.74 -15.62
C THR A 77 -10.38 8.44 -15.85
N ILE A 78 -10.58 7.79 -16.99
CA ILE A 78 -9.80 6.59 -17.40
C ILE A 78 -8.29 6.88 -17.56
N TYR A 79 -7.90 8.15 -17.55
CA TYR A 79 -6.52 8.61 -17.62
C TYR A 79 -5.96 8.97 -16.24
N ASP A 80 -6.78 8.86 -15.18
CA ASP A 80 -6.37 9.26 -13.87
C ASP A 80 -5.29 8.32 -13.32
N PRO A 81 -4.21 8.87 -12.77
CA PRO A 81 -3.09 8.08 -12.30
C PRO A 81 -3.45 7.19 -11.11
N ILE A 82 -2.55 6.23 -10.84
CA ILE A 82 -2.64 5.26 -9.76
C ILE A 82 -2.99 5.99 -8.45
N SER A 83 -4.12 5.62 -7.87
CA SER A 83 -4.52 6.07 -6.54
C SER A 83 -3.96 5.10 -5.49
N ALA A 84 -3.63 5.63 -4.31
CA ALA A 84 -3.24 4.85 -3.15
C ALA A 84 -4.16 5.20 -1.98
N LEU A 85 -4.19 4.36 -0.96
CA LEU A 85 -4.76 4.72 0.33
C LEU A 85 -3.65 5.17 1.27
N LEU A 86 -3.88 6.31 1.91
CA LEU A 86 -3.05 6.82 3.00
C LEU A 86 -3.75 6.58 4.32
N PHE A 87 -3.09 5.84 5.20
CA PHE A 87 -3.47 5.65 6.58
C PHE A 87 -2.59 6.55 7.45
N PHE A 88 -3.18 7.31 8.35
CA PHE A 88 -2.43 8.26 9.18
C PHE A 88 -3.12 8.54 10.51
N ASP A 89 -2.36 9.00 11.50
CA ASP A 89 -2.88 9.49 12.78
C ASP A 89 -3.15 11.02 12.66
N PRO A 90 -4.42 11.47 12.61
CA PRO A 90 -4.72 12.89 12.40
C PRO A 90 -4.20 13.81 13.51
N ALA A 91 -3.90 13.28 14.71
CA ALA A 91 -3.36 14.08 15.81
C ALA A 91 -1.85 14.34 15.66
N LYS A 92 -1.16 13.54 14.86
CA LYS A 92 0.30 13.65 14.63
C LYS A 92 0.63 14.15 13.23
N SER A 93 -0.25 13.91 12.28
CA SER A 93 -0.12 14.36 10.90
C SER A 93 -0.45 15.85 10.80
N GLY A 94 0.51 16.66 10.35
CA GLY A 94 0.25 18.05 9.97
C GLY A 94 -0.72 18.17 8.78
N SER A 95 -1.02 19.36 8.26
CA SER A 95 -1.88 19.47 7.06
C SER A 95 -1.13 19.10 5.76
N ASP A 96 0.18 19.34 5.73
CA ASP A 96 0.94 19.38 4.47
C ASP A 96 1.81 18.13 4.24
N TRP A 97 1.77 17.16 5.16
CA TRP A 97 2.59 15.95 5.07
C TRP A 97 2.41 15.12 3.80
N PRO A 98 1.25 15.08 3.09
CA PRO A 98 1.12 14.29 1.86
C PRO A 98 2.12 14.73 0.79
N ARG A 99 2.44 16.03 0.73
CA ARG A 99 3.45 16.61 -0.18
C ARG A 99 4.88 16.19 0.16
N HIS A 100 5.08 15.60 1.33
CA HIS A 100 6.37 15.15 1.83
C HIS A 100 6.50 13.63 1.84
N ILE A 101 5.59 12.88 1.19
CA ILE A 101 5.65 11.41 1.18
C ILE A 101 7.02 10.92 0.71
N ALA A 102 7.59 11.46 -0.37
CA ALA A 102 8.92 11.06 -0.83
C ALA A 102 10.01 11.22 0.25
N ALA A 103 9.99 12.31 1.03
CA ALA A 103 10.91 12.55 2.14
C ALA A 103 10.64 11.59 3.32
N ILE A 104 9.36 11.38 3.67
CA ILE A 104 8.95 10.46 4.74
C ILE A 104 9.42 9.03 4.43
N LEU A 105 9.33 8.60 3.17
CA LEU A 105 9.82 7.30 2.71
C LEU A 105 11.35 7.19 2.79
N GLN A 106 12.07 8.31 2.80
CA GLN A 106 13.53 8.36 3.03
C GLN A 106 13.88 8.53 4.51
N GLY A 107 12.88 8.59 5.39
CA GLY A 107 13.06 8.81 6.83
C GLY A 107 13.29 10.27 7.20
N GLU A 108 13.02 11.18 6.27
CA GLU A 108 13.15 12.63 6.41
C GLU A 108 11.78 13.29 6.55
N GLY A 109 11.75 14.57 6.94
CA GLY A 109 10.53 15.38 6.95
C GLY A 109 9.77 15.40 8.29
N PRO A 110 8.58 16.02 8.30
CA PRO A 110 7.87 16.39 9.53
C PRO A 110 7.14 15.22 10.19
N CYS A 111 6.86 14.14 9.46
CA CYS A 111 6.20 12.94 9.96
C CYS A 111 7.18 11.77 9.92
N LYS A 112 7.17 10.93 10.96
CA LYS A 112 7.98 9.71 10.94
C LYS A 112 7.31 8.69 10.02
N ALA A 113 8.11 7.91 9.30
CA ALA A 113 7.60 6.83 8.45
C ALA A 113 6.77 5.77 9.20
N ALA A 114 6.84 5.73 10.53
CA ALA A 114 6.04 4.82 11.35
C ALA A 114 4.61 5.33 11.62
N ASP A 115 4.34 6.63 11.40
CA ASP A 115 3.05 7.27 11.67
C ASP A 115 2.16 7.32 10.41
N ILE A 116 2.61 6.72 9.31
CA ILE A 116 1.86 6.62 8.06
C ILE A 116 1.81 5.17 7.57
N GLY A 117 0.73 4.82 6.88
CA GLY A 117 0.58 3.59 6.11
C GLY A 117 0.19 3.91 4.68
N ILE A 118 0.73 3.17 3.73
CA ILE A 118 0.44 3.30 2.30
C ILE A 118 -0.01 1.94 1.81
N VAL A 119 -1.17 1.91 1.15
CA VAL A 119 -1.71 0.71 0.48
C VAL A 119 -1.97 1.06 -0.97
N LEU A 120 -1.26 0.38 -1.86
CA LEU A 120 -1.42 0.45 -3.31
C LEU A 120 -2.40 -0.61 -3.80
N ALA A 121 -2.50 -1.75 -3.09
CA ALA A 121 -3.36 -2.87 -3.46
C ALA A 121 -4.80 -2.68 -2.94
N MET A 122 -5.52 -1.71 -3.50
CA MET A 122 -6.95 -1.55 -3.26
C MET A 122 -7.75 -2.67 -3.94
N GLU A 123 -8.77 -3.17 -3.26
CA GLU A 123 -9.69 -4.18 -3.82
C GLU A 123 -10.82 -3.53 -4.61
N ALA A 124 -11.29 -2.38 -4.14
CA ALA A 124 -12.29 -1.57 -4.81
C ALA A 124 -12.13 -0.10 -4.43
N LEU A 125 -12.48 0.78 -5.37
CA LEU A 125 -12.62 2.21 -5.15
C LEU A 125 -13.80 2.67 -5.99
N SER A 126 -14.86 3.16 -5.34
CA SER A 126 -15.95 3.85 -6.01
C SER A 126 -15.84 5.36 -5.78
N TRP A 127 -16.02 6.12 -6.85
CA TRP A 127 -15.96 7.57 -6.82
C TRP A 127 -17.33 8.19 -6.62
N GLY A 128 -17.32 9.45 -6.19
CA GLY A 128 -18.51 10.27 -6.01
C GLY A 128 -18.89 10.50 -4.54
N PRO A 129 -20.08 11.09 -4.29
CA PRO A 129 -20.47 11.55 -2.97
C PRO A 129 -20.65 10.45 -1.91
N MET A 130 -20.90 9.22 -2.36
CA MET A 130 -21.04 8.03 -1.51
C MET A 130 -19.97 7.00 -1.87
N GLY A 131 -18.76 7.48 -2.17
CA GLY A 131 -17.62 6.64 -2.50
C GLY A 131 -17.28 5.68 -1.36
N VAL A 132 -16.73 4.54 -1.73
CA VAL A 132 -16.27 3.50 -0.81
C VAL A 132 -14.92 3.02 -1.30
N VAL A 133 -13.98 2.91 -0.37
CA VAL A 133 -12.71 2.23 -0.59
C VAL A 133 -12.75 0.88 0.10
N GLN A 134 -12.16 -0.12 -0.53
CA GLN A 134 -11.98 -1.44 0.03
C GLN A 134 -10.52 -1.86 -0.11
N TRP A 135 -9.96 -2.43 0.96
CA TRP A 135 -8.58 -2.90 0.99
C TRP A 135 -8.46 -4.16 1.85
N ARG A 136 -7.37 -4.89 1.67
CA ARG A 136 -7.02 -6.03 2.52
C ARG A 136 -5.90 -5.67 3.48
N MET A 137 -6.04 -6.08 4.74
CA MET A 137 -5.03 -5.82 5.77
C MET A 137 -5.15 -6.84 6.92
N SER A 138 -4.07 -7.04 7.68
CA SER A 138 -4.11 -7.90 8.86
C SER A 138 -5.04 -7.33 9.95
N ARG A 139 -5.80 -8.22 10.61
CA ARG A 139 -6.70 -7.85 11.72
C ARG A 139 -5.97 -7.12 12.84
N ALA A 140 -4.76 -7.57 13.17
CA ALA A 140 -3.93 -6.95 14.20
C ALA A 140 -3.56 -5.50 13.85
N ARG A 141 -3.17 -5.23 12.59
CA ARG A 141 -2.82 -3.88 12.15
C ARG A 141 -4.02 -2.94 12.15
N VAL A 142 -5.18 -3.41 11.67
CA VAL A 142 -6.41 -2.63 11.73
C VAL A 142 -6.82 -2.35 13.19
N ALA A 143 -6.68 -3.32 14.09
CA ALA A 143 -6.96 -3.11 15.52
C ALA A 143 -6.04 -2.04 16.13
N GLN A 144 -4.74 -2.05 15.80
CA GLN A 144 -3.79 -1.03 16.25
C GLN A 144 -4.14 0.36 15.71
N MET A 145 -4.46 0.47 14.41
CA MET A 145 -4.88 1.73 13.80
C MET A 145 -6.18 2.26 14.39
N LYS A 146 -7.16 1.39 14.67
CA LYS A 146 -8.40 1.75 15.37
C LYS A 146 -8.13 2.27 16.78
N ALA A 147 -7.28 1.59 17.55
CA ALA A 147 -6.89 2.04 18.89
C ALA A 147 -6.18 3.40 18.87
N GLY A 148 -5.36 3.64 17.83
CA GLY A 148 -4.70 4.93 17.60
C GLY A 148 -5.58 6.00 16.95
N LYS A 149 -6.88 5.74 16.70
CA LYS A 149 -7.81 6.68 16.04
C LYS A 149 -7.32 7.17 14.66
N TRP A 150 -6.73 6.27 13.89
CA TRP A 150 -6.23 6.61 12.55
C TRP A 150 -7.37 6.99 11.60
N ALA A 151 -7.02 7.57 10.46
CA ALA A 151 -7.92 7.82 9.35
C ALA A 151 -7.33 7.26 8.05
N VAL A 152 -8.20 7.01 7.07
CA VAL A 152 -7.82 6.60 5.71
C VAL A 152 -8.32 7.63 4.71
N ALA A 153 -7.52 7.99 3.72
CA ALA A 153 -7.93 8.84 2.61
C ALA A 153 -7.34 8.33 1.30
N VAL A 154 -8.00 8.64 0.18
CA VAL A 154 -7.49 8.39 -1.15
C VAL A 154 -6.43 9.44 -1.48
N TYR A 155 -5.33 9.00 -2.07
CA TYR A 155 -4.19 9.82 -2.45
C TYR A 155 -3.85 9.63 -3.92
N GLY A 156 -3.77 10.75 -4.63
CA GLY A 156 -3.27 10.81 -6.00
C GLY A 156 -1.75 10.78 -5.99
N THR A 157 -1.15 9.70 -6.47
CA THR A 157 0.32 9.55 -6.51
C THR A 157 1.01 10.47 -7.52
N HIS A 158 0.26 11.11 -8.40
CA HIS A 158 0.78 11.97 -9.47
C HIS A 158 0.87 13.44 -9.09
N ASN A 159 -0.01 13.89 -8.19
CA ASN A 159 -0.10 15.30 -7.77
C ASN A 159 0.27 15.48 -6.30
N ASP A 160 0.59 14.38 -5.60
CA ASP A 160 0.89 14.34 -4.17
C ASP A 160 -0.20 14.98 -3.29
N MET A 161 -1.45 14.75 -3.68
CA MET A 161 -2.62 15.31 -2.99
C MET A 161 -3.60 14.24 -2.54
N ILE A 162 -4.23 14.52 -1.40
CA ILE A 162 -5.41 13.78 -0.95
C ILE A 162 -6.58 14.12 -1.88
N SER A 163 -7.17 13.09 -2.50
CA SER A 163 -8.28 13.18 -3.44
C SER A 163 -9.63 12.79 -2.82
N SER A 164 -9.69 12.58 -1.51
CA SER A 164 -10.95 12.31 -0.81
C SER A 164 -11.02 12.94 0.58
N SER A 165 -12.21 12.94 1.18
CA SER A 165 -12.31 13.11 2.62
C SER A 165 -11.57 11.99 3.34
N ALA A 166 -11.09 12.30 4.55
CA ALA A 166 -10.52 11.30 5.43
C ALA A 166 -11.63 10.56 6.18
N SER A 167 -11.61 9.24 6.11
CA SER A 167 -12.53 8.36 6.82
C SER A 167 -11.89 7.85 8.11
N PRO A 168 -12.40 8.23 9.30
CA PRO A 168 -11.83 7.81 10.56
C PRO A 168 -12.00 6.31 10.80
N ALA A 169 -11.10 5.71 11.57
CA ALA A 169 -11.07 4.27 11.82
C ALA A 169 -12.31 3.72 12.52
N SER A 170 -13.09 4.58 13.17
CA SER A 170 -14.41 4.23 13.71
C SER A 170 -15.43 3.86 12.63
N MET A 171 -15.25 4.31 11.39
CA MET A 171 -16.13 4.00 10.25
C MET A 171 -15.64 2.82 9.41
N TRP A 172 -14.51 2.20 9.76
CA TRP A 172 -13.99 1.07 9.00
C TRP A 172 -14.73 -0.22 9.37
N GLU A 173 -15.31 -0.86 8.36
CA GLU A 173 -16.11 -2.07 8.52
C GLU A 173 -15.36 -3.29 7.97
N LEU A 174 -15.54 -4.43 8.63
CA LEU A 174 -15.10 -5.73 8.11
C LEU A 174 -16.09 -6.19 7.04
N VAL A 175 -15.58 -6.65 5.90
CA VAL A 175 -16.37 -7.19 4.77
C VAL A 175 -16.33 -8.71 4.76
#